data_AF-A0A7V4Y0E5-F1
#
_entry.id   AF-A0A7V4Y0E5-F1
#
_cell.length_a   1.000
_cell.length_b   1.000
_cell.length_c   1.000
_cell.angle_alpha   90.00
_cell.angle_beta   90.00
_cell.angle_gamma   90.00
#
_symmetry.space_group_name_H-M   'P 1'
#
loop_
_entity.id
_entity.type
_entity.pdbx_description
1 polymer ?
#
loop_
_entity_poly.entity_id
_entity_poly.type
_entity_poly.pdbx_seq_one_letter_code
_entity_poly.pdbx_strand_id
1 'polypeptide(L)'
;MQKVIVSIPKPGDTRWKAWRKLLTGVDKEKTNGYAFLGEFLSPGRKAEVPVGSYILIYDEIGSARHHRPEVSVQHVEADGTMTEVLSTIGKSWALDIRDEVAALLVSAAMPESRRAELEAEAAQLRARLAKIEAELANLA
;
A
#
# COMPACT_ATOMS: atom_id res chain seq x y z
N MET A 1 -4.55 -13.21 2.36
CA MET A 1 -4.84 -11.76 2.38
C MET A 1 -6.30 -11.54 2.74
N GLN A 2 -6.55 -10.90 3.89
CA GLN A 2 -7.88 -10.43 4.26
C GLN A 2 -8.24 -9.25 3.36
N LYS A 3 -9.45 -9.25 2.79
CA LYS A 3 -9.99 -8.13 2.02
C LYS A 3 -10.92 -7.31 2.89
N VAL A 4 -10.93 -6.00 2.66
CA VAL A 4 -11.83 -5.06 3.31
C VAL A 4 -12.52 -4.18 2.28
N ILE A 5 -13.76 -3.81 2.58
CA ILE A 5 -14.55 -2.93 1.72
C ILE A 5 -14.22 -1.49 2.11
N VAL A 6 -13.58 -0.75 1.20
CA VAL A 6 -13.27 0.66 1.38
C VAL A 6 -14.18 1.52 0.51
N SER A 7 -14.47 2.74 0.97
CA SER A 7 -15.17 3.75 0.17
C SER A 7 -14.15 4.62 -0.55
N ILE A 8 -14.07 4.51 -1.88
CA ILE A 8 -13.09 5.27 -2.67
C ILE A 8 -13.48 6.75 -2.68
N PRO A 9 -12.58 7.67 -2.27
CA PRO A 9 -12.86 9.10 -2.25
C PRO A 9 -13.32 9.61 -3.62
N LYS A 10 -14.33 10.49 -3.60
CA LYS A 10 -14.79 11.20 -4.80
C LYS A 10 -13.75 12.22 -5.26
N PRO A 11 -13.78 12.64 -6.54
CA PRO A 11 -12.95 13.74 -7.01
C PRO A 11 -13.22 15.01 -6.23
N GLY A 12 -12.17 15.73 -5.82
CA GLY A 12 -12.31 17.05 -5.21
C GLY A 12 -12.92 18.07 -6.18
N ASP A 13 -12.55 18.01 -7.46
CA ASP A 13 -13.09 18.84 -8.53
C ASP A 13 -13.49 17.98 -9.74
N THR A 14 -14.79 17.87 -9.98
CA THR A 14 -15.33 17.05 -11.09
C THR A 14 -15.06 17.63 -12.48
N ARG A 15 -14.57 18.87 -12.58
CA ARG A 15 -14.29 19.53 -13.87
C ARG A 15 -13.02 19.00 -14.52
N TRP A 16 -12.12 18.42 -13.73
CA TRP A 16 -10.79 18.03 -14.16
C TRP A 16 -10.56 16.54 -14.06
N LYS A 17 -9.38 16.11 -14.53
CA LYS A 17 -8.99 14.71 -14.50
C LYS A 17 -8.83 14.27 -13.05
N ALA A 18 -9.46 13.15 -12.76
CA ALA A 18 -9.43 12.53 -11.45
C ALA A 18 -9.44 11.02 -11.61
N TRP A 19 -8.53 10.34 -10.94
CA TRP A 19 -8.47 8.88 -10.94
C TRP A 19 -7.90 8.36 -9.63
N ARG A 20 -8.16 7.09 -9.34
CA ARG A 20 -7.60 6.39 -8.19
C ARG A 20 -7.02 5.08 -8.65
N LYS A 21 -5.92 4.67 -8.06
CA LYS A 21 -5.21 3.46 -8.45
C LYS A 21 -4.77 2.68 -7.24
N LEU A 22 -5.19 1.41 -7.16
CA LEU A 22 -4.64 0.45 -6.21
C LEU A 22 -3.21 0.15 -6.64
N LEU A 23 -2.25 0.39 -5.76
CA LEU A 23 -0.84 0.21 -6.08
C LEU A 23 -0.41 -1.23 -5.84
N THR A 24 0.17 -1.83 -6.87
CA THR A 24 0.79 -3.17 -6.79
C THR A 24 2.30 -3.12 -6.97
N GLY A 25 2.84 -1.99 -7.45
CA GLY A 25 4.26 -1.82 -7.71
C GLY A 25 4.59 -0.42 -8.22
N VAL A 26 5.88 -0.11 -8.27
CA VAL A 26 6.39 1.13 -8.85
C VAL A 26 7.53 0.81 -9.81
N ASP A 27 7.42 1.31 -11.04
CA ASP A 27 8.46 1.30 -12.07
C ASP A 27 9.27 2.60 -11.97
N LYS A 28 10.52 2.47 -11.53
CA LYS A 28 11.44 3.60 -11.33
C LYS A 28 12.06 4.12 -12.62
N GLU A 29 11.90 3.44 -13.75
CA GLU A 29 12.40 3.94 -15.04
C GLU A 29 11.49 5.03 -15.61
N LYS A 30 10.23 5.08 -15.15
CA LYS A 30 9.24 6.07 -15.57
C LYS A 30 9.25 7.29 -14.63
N THR A 31 8.98 8.46 -15.22
CA THR A 31 9.00 9.76 -14.53
C THR A 31 7.62 10.41 -14.43
N ASN A 32 6.57 9.72 -14.86
CA ASN A 32 5.20 10.21 -14.93
C ASN A 32 4.24 9.25 -14.21
N GLY A 33 2.93 9.52 -14.27
CA GLY A 33 1.93 8.70 -13.58
C GLY A 33 1.88 7.22 -13.99
N TYR A 34 2.52 6.81 -15.09
CA TYR A 34 2.65 5.40 -15.47
C TYR A 34 3.73 4.66 -14.66
N ALA A 35 4.55 5.36 -13.87
CA ALA A 35 5.46 4.75 -12.90
C ALA A 35 4.70 3.93 -11.86
N PHE A 36 3.46 4.28 -11.55
CA PHE A 36 2.67 3.58 -10.54
C PHE A 36 1.87 2.46 -11.19
N LEU A 37 2.15 1.20 -10.82
CA LEU A 37 1.51 0.01 -11.37
C LEU A 37 0.33 -0.43 -10.49
N GLY A 38 -0.67 -1.03 -11.14
CA GLY A 38 -1.84 -1.62 -10.46
C GLY A 38 -3.17 -1.27 -11.11
N GLU A 39 -4.27 -1.48 -10.37
CA GLU A 39 -5.63 -1.44 -10.88
C GLU A 39 -6.30 -0.08 -10.68
N PHE A 40 -7.01 0.42 -11.69
CA PHE A 40 -7.79 1.65 -11.56
C PHE A 40 -9.09 1.41 -10.79
N LEU A 41 -9.34 2.26 -9.81
CA LEU A 41 -10.54 2.20 -8.97
C LEU A 41 -11.54 3.28 -9.39
N SER A 42 -12.82 2.94 -9.32
CA SER A 42 -13.91 3.87 -9.63
C SER A 42 -14.13 4.85 -8.47
N PRO A 43 -13.93 6.17 -8.67
CA PRO A 43 -14.14 7.16 -7.62
C PRO A 43 -15.60 7.15 -7.11
N GLY A 44 -15.79 7.30 -5.79
CA GLY A 44 -17.11 7.35 -5.17
C GLY A 44 -17.86 6.02 -5.08
N ARG A 45 -17.24 4.91 -5.50
CA ARG A 45 -17.77 3.56 -5.31
C ARG A 45 -17.04 2.84 -4.19
N LYS A 46 -17.67 1.79 -3.67
CA LYS A 46 -17.01 0.85 -2.77
C LYS A 46 -16.18 -0.14 -3.58
N ALA A 47 -15.01 -0.50 -3.09
CA ALA A 47 -14.15 -1.52 -3.68
C ALA A 47 -13.65 -2.48 -2.60
N GLU A 48 -13.53 -3.76 -2.96
CA GLU A 48 -12.85 -4.75 -2.12
C GLU A 48 -11.36 -4.70 -2.40
N VAL A 49 -10.58 -4.34 -1.39
CA VAL A 49 -9.12 -4.22 -1.50
C VAL A 49 -8.44 -5.05 -0.41
N PRO A 50 -7.23 -5.58 -0.66
CA PRO A 50 -6.47 -6.25 0.39
C PRO A 50 -6.11 -5.25 1.49
N VAL A 51 -6.27 -5.66 2.75
CA VAL A 51 -5.79 -4.88 3.91
C VAL A 51 -4.28 -4.65 3.79
N GLY A 52 -3.80 -3.46 4.12
CA GLY A 52 -2.40 -3.06 3.99
C GLY A 52 -2.01 -2.58 2.59
N SER A 53 -2.96 -2.50 1.65
CA SER A 53 -2.69 -1.96 0.32
C SER A 53 -2.57 -0.44 0.34
N TYR A 54 -1.89 0.11 -0.66
CA TYR A 54 -1.84 1.55 -0.89
C TYR A 54 -2.70 1.94 -2.08
N ILE A 55 -3.43 3.04 -1.96
CA ILE A 55 -4.25 3.62 -3.02
C ILE A 55 -3.69 5.00 -3.33
N LEU A 56 -3.32 5.23 -4.58
CA LEU A 56 -2.94 6.53 -5.09
C LEU A 56 -4.17 7.27 -5.58
N ILE A 57 -4.35 8.49 -5.11
CA ILE A 57 -5.43 9.41 -5.47
C ILE A 57 -4.81 10.53 -6.27
N TYR A 58 -5.31 10.73 -7.48
CA TYR A 58 -4.93 11.82 -8.34
C TYR A 58 -6.15 12.68 -8.61
N ASP A 59 -6.04 13.98 -8.36
CA ASP A 59 -7.01 14.98 -8.73
C ASP A 59 -6.30 16.17 -9.38
N GLU A 60 -6.91 16.77 -10.40
CA GLU A 60 -6.52 18.09 -10.87
C GLU A 60 -7.44 19.13 -10.22
N ILE A 61 -6.85 20.15 -9.58
CA ILE A 61 -7.61 21.20 -8.89
C ILE A 61 -7.21 22.57 -9.39
N GLY A 62 -8.17 23.50 -9.41
CA GLY A 62 -7.93 24.90 -9.71
C GLY A 62 -8.84 25.47 -10.80
N SER A 63 -8.40 26.60 -11.36
CA SER A 63 -9.17 27.33 -12.38
C SER A 63 -8.90 26.80 -13.78
N ALA A 64 -9.74 27.18 -14.76
CA ALA A 64 -9.59 26.82 -16.17
C ALA A 64 -8.16 27.02 -16.71
N ARG A 65 -7.51 28.13 -16.31
CA ARG A 65 -6.19 28.54 -16.78
C ARG A 65 -5.04 28.13 -15.85
N HIS A 66 -5.34 27.77 -14.60
CA HIS A 66 -4.35 27.48 -13.56
C HIS A 66 -4.77 26.28 -12.72
N HIS A 67 -5.07 25.14 -13.36
CA HIS A 67 -5.25 23.87 -12.66
C HIS A 67 -3.89 23.18 -12.50
N ARG A 68 -3.77 22.39 -11.44
CA ARG A 68 -2.57 21.63 -11.12
C ARG A 68 -2.93 20.26 -10.55
N PRO A 69 -2.07 19.26 -10.72
CA PRO A 69 -2.21 17.99 -10.03
C PRO A 69 -2.07 18.15 -8.52
N GLU A 70 -2.93 17.48 -7.80
CA GLU A 70 -2.88 17.18 -6.38
C GLU A 70 -2.96 15.67 -6.24
N VAL A 71 -1.95 15.09 -5.59
CA VAL A 71 -1.78 13.65 -5.52
C VAL A 71 -1.54 13.26 -4.08
N SER A 72 -2.28 12.27 -3.60
CA SER A 72 -2.05 11.67 -2.29
C SER A 72 -2.03 10.16 -2.37
N VAL A 73 -1.33 9.55 -1.42
CA VAL A 73 -1.27 8.11 -1.24
C VAL A 73 -1.90 7.80 0.09
N GLN A 74 -2.85 6.87 0.07
CA GLN A 74 -3.59 6.44 1.25
C GLN A 74 -3.30 4.97 1.52
N HIS A 75 -3.05 4.64 2.79
CA HIS A 75 -2.89 3.29 3.28
C HIS A 75 -4.24 2.74 3.75
N VAL A 76 -4.54 1.49 3.41
CA VAL A 76 -5.80 0.83 3.78
C VAL A 76 -5.62 0.03 5.07
N GLU A 77 -6.32 0.45 6.11
CA GLU A 77 -6.32 -0.21 7.41
C GLU A 77 -7.26 -1.43 7.46
N ALA A 78 -7.07 -2.28 8.48
CA ALA A 78 -7.85 -3.51 8.65
C ALA A 78 -9.35 -3.26 8.92
N ASP A 79 -9.70 -2.09 9.45
CA ASP A 79 -11.08 -1.67 9.72
C ASP A 79 -11.77 -1.02 8.50
N GLY A 80 -11.06 -0.90 7.37
CA GLY A 80 -11.55 -0.29 6.14
C GLY A 80 -11.41 1.22 6.11
N THR A 81 -10.76 1.83 7.10
CA THR A 81 -10.35 3.23 7.06
C THR A 81 -9.14 3.41 6.15
N MET A 82 -8.99 4.64 5.64
CA MET A 82 -7.88 5.02 4.76
C MET A 82 -7.12 6.17 5.42
N THR A 83 -5.83 5.99 5.64
CA THR A 83 -4.94 6.98 6.26
C THR A 83 -4.04 7.59 5.19
N GLU A 84 -3.98 8.93 5.10
CA GLU A 84 -3.05 9.57 4.19
C GLU A 84 -1.62 9.41 4.71
N VAL A 85 -0.75 8.83 3.89
CA VAL A 85 0.67 8.63 4.20
C VAL A 85 1.57 9.64 3.51
N LEU A 86 1.13 10.15 2.36
CA LEU A 86 1.92 11.06 1.54
C LEU A 86 0.99 11.93 0.69
N SER A 87 1.35 13.19 0.51
CA SER A 87 0.68 14.10 -0.42
C SER A 87 1.66 15.06 -1.08
N THR A 88 1.37 15.42 -2.34
CA THR A 88 2.14 16.38 -3.12
C THR A 88 1.22 17.15 -4.08
N ILE A 89 1.73 18.28 -4.57
CA ILE A 89 1.05 19.15 -5.53
C ILE A 89 2.03 19.63 -6.59
N GLY A 90 1.57 19.73 -7.84
CA GLY A 90 2.34 20.27 -8.94
C GLY A 90 2.60 19.29 -10.07
N LYS A 91 3.28 19.77 -11.12
CA LYS A 91 3.44 19.01 -12.38
C LYS A 91 4.49 17.89 -12.30
N SER A 92 5.44 18.02 -11.37
CA SER A 92 6.51 17.03 -11.15
C SER A 92 6.15 15.97 -10.11
N TRP A 93 4.89 15.94 -9.66
CA TRP A 93 4.38 15.10 -8.57
C TRP A 93 4.88 13.65 -8.61
N ALA A 94 4.97 13.06 -9.81
CA ALA A 94 5.35 11.66 -9.97
C ALA A 94 6.78 11.44 -9.49
N LEU A 95 7.71 12.32 -9.84
CA LEU A 95 9.10 12.22 -9.36
C LEU A 95 9.20 12.50 -7.86
N ASP A 96 8.39 13.42 -7.35
CA ASP A 96 8.42 13.82 -5.94
C ASP A 96 8.07 12.65 -5.01
N ILE A 97 7.12 11.79 -5.41
CA ILE A 97 6.62 10.71 -4.54
C ILE A 97 7.07 9.30 -4.94
N ARG A 98 7.55 9.09 -6.17
CA ARG A 98 7.80 7.74 -6.71
C ARG A 98 8.75 6.91 -5.85
N ASP A 99 9.88 7.48 -5.44
CA ASP A 99 10.89 6.74 -4.68
C ASP A 99 10.43 6.43 -3.26
N GLU A 100 9.65 7.33 -2.65
CA GLU A 100 9.05 7.12 -1.34
C GLU A 100 7.94 6.07 -1.38
N VAL A 101 7.05 6.11 -2.37
CA VAL A 101 6.01 5.09 -2.58
C VAL A 101 6.63 3.72 -2.86
N ALA A 102 7.72 3.67 -3.64
CA ALA A 102 8.45 2.42 -3.83
C ALA A 102 9.02 1.88 -2.52
N ALA A 103 9.57 2.76 -1.66
CA ALA A 103 10.05 2.38 -0.33
C ALA A 103 8.92 1.89 0.58
N LEU A 104 7.75 2.54 0.55
CA LEU A 104 6.57 2.11 1.31
C LEU A 104 6.09 0.72 0.88
N LEU A 105 6.04 0.43 -0.42
CA LEU A 105 5.64 -0.89 -0.92
C LEU A 105 6.62 -1.99 -0.52
N VAL A 106 7.93 -1.72 -0.57
CA VAL A 106 8.96 -2.65 -0.07
C VAL A 106 8.81 -2.85 1.43
N SER A 107 8.66 -1.75 2.17
CA SER A 107 8.47 -1.75 3.62
C SER A 107 7.20 -2.49 4.05
N ALA A 108 6.13 -2.48 3.26
CA ALA A 108 4.93 -3.26 3.53
C ALA A 108 5.07 -4.76 3.19
N ALA A 109 5.89 -5.11 2.21
CA ALA A 109 6.19 -6.51 1.89
C ALA A 109 7.16 -7.17 2.90
N MET A 110 8.06 -6.39 3.51
CA MET A 110 9.02 -6.87 4.52
C MET A 110 8.39 -7.43 5.81
N PRO A 111 7.35 -6.85 6.44
CA PRO A 111 6.77 -7.37 7.67
C PRO A 111 6.05 -8.70 7.48
N GLU A 112 5.46 -8.96 6.31
CA GLU A 112 4.88 -10.28 6.00
C GLU A 112 5.99 -11.33 5.82
N SER A 113 7.05 -10.99 5.09
CA SER A 113 8.23 -11.85 4.91
C SER A 113 8.93 -12.13 6.24
N ARG A 114 9.14 -11.09 7.06
CA ARG A 114 9.77 -11.18 8.37
C ARG A 114 8.91 -11.94 9.38
N ARG A 115 7.59 -11.80 9.35
CA ARG A 115 6.67 -12.61 10.15
C ARG A 115 6.77 -14.08 9.77
N ALA A 116 6.76 -14.40 8.49
CA ALA A 116 6.92 -15.78 8.02
C ALA A 116 8.26 -16.40 8.46
N GLU A 117 9.36 -15.63 8.38
CA GLU A 117 10.66 -16.05 8.91
C GLU A 117 10.61 -16.33 10.42
N LEU A 118 10.03 -15.42 11.20
CA LEU A 118 9.91 -15.57 12.66
C LEU A 118 9.02 -16.75 13.06
N GLU A 119 7.94 -17.01 12.31
CA GLU A 119 7.07 -18.16 12.54
C GLU A 119 7.80 -19.48 12.25
N ALA A 120 8.59 -19.53 11.17
CA ALA A 120 9.42 -20.69 10.85
C ALA A 120 10.48 -20.94 11.93
N GLU A 121 11.15 -19.88 12.41
CA GLU A 121 12.11 -19.96 13.50
C GLU A 121 11.45 -20.44 14.80
N ALA A 122 10.29 -19.90 15.15
CA ALA A 122 9.53 -20.35 16.33
C ALA A 122 9.12 -21.82 16.23
N ALA A 123 8.76 -22.32 15.05
CA ALA A 123 8.46 -23.73 14.83
C ALA A 123 9.71 -24.62 15.03
N GLN A 124 10.87 -24.20 14.53
CA GLN A 124 12.14 -24.93 14.73
C GLN A 124 12.53 -25.00 16.20
N LEU A 125 12.42 -23.88 16.93
CA LEU A 125 12.72 -23.84 18.36
C LEU A 125 11.81 -24.74 19.18
N ARG A 126 10.51 -24.79 18.86
CA ARG A 126 9.56 -25.71 19.51
C ARG A 126 9.90 -27.18 19.25
N ALA A 127 10.27 -27.53 18.01
CA ALA A 127 10.71 -28.89 17.70
C ALA A 127 12.00 -29.27 18.45
N ARG A 128 12.94 -28.31 18.60
CA ARG A 128 14.17 -28.53 19.36
C ARG A 128 13.90 -28.73 20.85
N LEU A 129 13.00 -27.94 21.43
CA LEU A 129 12.56 -28.08 22.82
C LEU A 129 11.93 -29.45 23.07
N ALA A 130 10.99 -29.87 22.22
CA ALA A 130 10.35 -31.19 22.35
C ALA A 130 11.35 -32.35 22.30
N LYS A 131 12.41 -32.22 21.48
CA LYS A 131 13.49 -33.21 21.43
C LYS A 131 14.30 -33.25 22.73
N ILE A 132 14.62 -32.09 23.30
CA ILE A 132 15.34 -31.98 24.58
C ILE A 132 14.50 -32.56 25.72
N GLU A 133 13.19 -32.26 25.76
CA GLU A 133 12.28 -32.81 26.76
C GLU A 133 12.17 -34.32 26.69
N ALA A 134 12.14 -34.90 25.48
CA ALA A 134 12.16 -36.35 25.29
C ALA A 134 13.50 -36.98 25.74
N GLU A 135 14.63 -36.32 25.47
CA GLU A 135 15.94 -36.77 25.96
C GLU A 135 16.02 -36.72 27.49
N LEU A 136 15.48 -35.67 28.13
CA LEU A 136 15.40 -35.56 29.59
C LEU A 136 14.49 -36.63 30.20
N ALA A 137 13.34 -36.92 29.59
CA ALA A 137 12.42 -37.95 30.07
C ALA A 137 13.03 -39.37 30.00
N ASN A 138 13.95 -39.62 29.07
CA ASN A 138 14.67 -40.90 28.99
C ASN A 138 15.83 -41.03 29.98
N LEU A 139 16.26 -39.91 30.58
CA LEU A 139 17.34 -39.85 31.58
C LEU A 139 16.81 -39.82 33.03
N ALA A 140 15.49 -39.66 33.22
CA ALA A 140 14.79 -39.69 34.50
C ALA A 140 14.22 -41.09 34.78
#